data_AF-A0A7V5R8X6-F1
#
_entry.id   AF-A0A7V5R8X6-F1
#
_cell.length_a   1.000
_cell.length_b   1.000
_cell.length_c   1.000
_cell.angle_alpha   90.00
_cell.angle_beta   90.00
_cell.angle_gamma   90.00
#
_symmetry.space_group_name_H-M   'P 1'
#
loop_
_entity.id
_entity.type
_entity.pdbx_description
1 polymer ?
#
loop_
_entity_poly.entity_id
_entity_poly.type
_entity_poly.pdbx_seq_one_letter_code
_entity_poly.pdbx_strand_id
1 'polypeptide(L)' 'MKRLWEKWKVLAVKIGEFNSRVILTVFYFVIMLPFGVGARLFSDPLSMKRKRNASYWVDREAAAPTLQDAKRQF' A
#
# COMPACT_ATOMS: atom_id res chain seq x y z
N MET A 1 -36.58 33.37 -11.97
CA MET A 1 -36.57 32.10 -11.19
C MET A 1 -35.71 30.99 -11.81
N LYS A 2 -35.76 30.74 -13.14
CA LYS A 2 -35.00 29.64 -13.79
C LYS A 2 -33.46 29.72 -13.64
N ARG A 3 -32.86 30.91 -13.70
CA ARG A 3 -31.39 31.08 -13.57
C ARG A 3 -30.83 30.68 -12.21
N LEU A 4 -31.60 30.87 -11.14
CA LEU A 4 -31.19 30.47 -9.79
C LEU A 4 -31.17 28.95 -9.67
N TRP A 5 -32.17 28.30 -10.26
CA TRP A 5 -32.28 26.84 -10.32
C TRP A 5 -31.16 26.20 -11.15
N GLU A 6 -30.81 26.80 -12.30
CA GLU A 6 -29.66 26.34 -13.09
C GLU A 6 -28.34 26.44 -12.34
N LYS A 7 -28.09 27.58 -11.66
CA LYS A 7 -26.89 27.74 -10.83
C LYS A 7 -26.87 26.76 -9.66
N TRP A 8 -28.01 26.50 -9.03
CA TRP A 8 -28.14 25.53 -7.95
C TRP A 8 -27.82 24.11 -8.41
N LYS A 9 -28.32 23.68 -9.57
CA LYS A 9 -28.00 22.36 -10.16
C LYS A 9 -26.50 22.20 -10.41
N VAL A 10 -25.84 23.21 -10.96
CA VAL A 10 -24.37 23.15 -11.18
C VAL A 10 -23.61 23.02 -9.86
N LEU A 11 -24.06 23.70 -8.81
CA LEU A 11 -23.47 23.60 -7.48
C LEU A 11 -23.66 22.19 -6.91
N ALA A 12 -24.87 21.64 -7.01
CA ALA A 12 -25.22 20.31 -6.52
C ALA A 12 -24.40 19.21 -7.22
N VAL A 13 -24.19 19.33 -8.54
CA VAL A 13 -23.34 18.39 -9.28
C VAL A 13 -21.90 18.42 -8.79
N LYS A 14 -21.30 19.61 -8.59
CA LYS A 14 -19.93 19.73 -8.06
C LYS A 14 -19.79 19.15 -6.65
N ILE A 15 -20.79 19.37 -5.80
CA ILE A 15 -20.82 18.80 -4.44
C ILE A 15 -20.93 17.26 -4.52
N GLY A 16 -21.74 16.75 -5.43
CA GLY A 16 -21.86 15.32 -5.69
C GLY A 16 -20.52 14.70 -6.11
N GLU A 17 -19.85 15.28 -7.10
CA GLU A 17 -18.53 14.82 -7.56
C GLU A 17 -17.49 14.81 -6.44
N PHE A 18 -17.46 15.87 -5.62
CA PHE A 18 -16.57 15.94 -4.48
C PHE A 18 -16.88 14.84 -3.45
N ASN A 19 -18.15 14.67 -3.08
CA ASN A 19 -18.57 13.62 -2.16
C ASN A 19 -18.22 12.22 -2.68
N SER A 20 -18.49 11.93 -3.95
CA SER A 20 -18.15 10.64 -4.56
C SER A 20 -16.66 10.35 -4.46
N ARG A 21 -15.80 11.34 -4.75
CA ARG A 21 -14.34 11.18 -4.62
C ARG A 21 -13.93 10.97 -3.17
N VAL A 22 -14.47 11.77 -2.24
CA VAL A 22 -14.17 11.63 -0.81
C VAL A 22 -14.56 10.24 -0.29
N ILE A 23 -15.77 9.77 -0.59
CA ILE A 23 -16.24 8.44 -0.19
C ILE A 23 -15.34 7.35 -0.79
N LEU A 24 -15.00 7.45 -2.08
CA LEU A 24 -14.11 6.48 -2.74
C LEU A 24 -12.72 6.46 -2.10
N THR A 25 -12.14 7.64 -1.84
CA THR A 25 -10.84 7.77 -1.18
C THR A 25 -10.86 7.17 0.21
N VAL A 26 -11.87 7.52 1.04
CA VAL A 26 -12.02 6.97 2.38
C VAL A 26 -12.19 5.45 2.34
N PHE A 27 -13.04 4.94 1.47
CA PHE A 27 -13.25 3.50 1.29
C PHE A 27 -11.96 2.77 0.90
N TYR A 28 -11.21 3.32 -0.06
CA TYR A 28 -9.92 2.78 -0.48
C TYR A 28 -8.93 2.73 0.67
N PHE A 29 -8.80 3.80 1.45
CA PHE A 29 -7.92 3.80 2.62
C PHE A 29 -8.41 2.85 3.71
N VAL A 30 -9.70 2.83 4.04
CA VAL A 30 -10.25 1.93 5.07
C VAL A 30 -10.00 0.47 4.73
N ILE A 31 -10.04 0.10 3.45
CA ILE A 31 -9.73 -1.26 3.03
C ILE A 31 -8.22 -1.49 2.96
N MET A 32 -7.47 -0.65 2.24
CA MET A 32 -6.06 -0.91 1.94
C MET A 32 -5.12 -0.65 3.13
N LEU A 33 -5.39 0.40 3.92
CA LEU A 33 -4.55 0.81 5.05
C LEU A 33 -4.43 -0.26 6.15
N PRO A 34 -5.48 -0.96 6.62
CA PRO A 34 -5.31 -2.00 7.62
C PRO A 34 -4.47 -3.19 7.11
N PHE A 35 -4.44 -3.49 5.81
CA PHE A 35 -3.52 -4.50 5.28
C PHE A 35 -2.06 -4.02 5.37
N GLY A 36 -1.78 -2.78 4.98
CA GLY A 36 -0.43 -2.21 5.07
C GLY A 36 0.05 -2.04 6.51
N VAL A 37 -0.80 -1.52 7.39
CA VAL A 37 -0.53 -1.37 8.82
C VAL A 37 -0.40 -2.73 9.49
N GLY A 38 -1.29 -3.67 9.19
CA GLY A 38 -1.23 -5.04 9.68
C GLY A 38 0.08 -5.72 9.28
N ALA A 39 0.44 -5.68 7.99
CA ALA A 39 1.70 -6.22 7.49
C ALA A 39 2.91 -5.58 8.18
N ARG A 40 2.88 -4.26 8.45
CA ARG A 40 3.97 -3.55 9.14
C ARG A 40 4.04 -3.86 10.64
N LEU A 41 2.90 -4.03 11.30
CA LEU A 41 2.85 -4.29 12.74
C LEU A 41 3.19 -5.74 13.04
N PHE A 42 2.54 -6.69 12.36
CA PHE A 42 2.65 -8.12 12.63
C PHE A 42 3.84 -8.80 11.93
N SER A 43 4.32 -8.23 10.83
CA SER A 43 5.50 -8.74 10.12
C SER A 43 6.57 -7.65 10.03
N ASP A 44 7.84 -8.03 10.18
CA ASP A 44 8.96 -7.17 9.79
C ASP A 44 9.71 -7.83 8.62
N PRO A 45 9.06 -7.97 7.46
CA PRO A 45 9.63 -8.70 6.33
C PRO A 45 10.90 -8.04 5.79
N LEU A 46 11.04 -6.72 5.98
CA LEU A 46 12.24 -5.99 5.56
C LEU A 46 13.24 -5.78 6.72
N SER A 47 13.01 -6.37 7.89
CA SER A 47 13.89 -6.19 9.07
C SER A 47 14.22 -4.71 9.37
N MET A 48 13.31 -3.80 9.02
CA MET A 48 13.49 -2.35 9.09
C MET A 48 13.21 -1.79 10.47
N LYS A 49 12.55 -2.56 11.36
CA LYS A 49 12.41 -2.15 12.75
C LYS A 49 13.81 -2.09 13.33
N ARG A 50 14.18 -0.90 13.82
CA ARG A 50 15.48 -0.48 14.34
C ARG A 50 16.12 -1.55 15.23
N LYS A 51 16.76 -2.54 14.63
CA LYS A 51 17.72 -3.37 15.35
C LYS A 51 18.94 -2.49 15.53
N ARG A 52 19.45 -2.43 16.76
CA ARG A 52 20.75 -1.84 17.08
C ARG A 52 21.85 -2.75 16.53
N ASN A 53 21.81 -3.02 15.23
CA ASN A 53 22.72 -3.95 14.56
C ASN A 53 23.71 -3.14 13.73
N ALA A 54 24.98 -3.49 13.85
CA ALA A 54 26.07 -2.84 13.11
C ALA A 54 26.04 -3.16 11.59
N SER A 55 25.28 -4.17 11.17
CA SER A 55 25.16 -4.62 9.78
C SER A 55 23.80 -5.26 9.51
N TYR A 56 23.29 -5.09 8.28
CA TYR A 56 22.10 -5.77 7.74
C TYR A 56 22.45 -7.07 6.99
N TRP A 57 23.70 -7.52 7.05
CA TRP A 57 24.12 -8.77 6.43
C TRP A 57 23.39 -9.96 7.05
N VAL A 58 22.79 -10.80 6.20
CA VAL A 58 22.15 -12.05 6.61
C VAL A 58 23.03 -13.18 6.13
N ASP A 59 23.54 -13.98 7.07
CA ASP A 59 24.35 -15.16 6.71
C ASP A 59 23.49 -16.15 5.93
N ARG A 60 23.93 -16.47 4.72
CA ARG A 60 23.29 -17.47 3.88
C ARG A 60 23.74 -18.84 4.35
N GLU A 61 22.80 -19.69 4.71
CA GLU A 61 23.10 -21.11 4.94
C GLU A 61 23.73 -21.71 3.68
N ALA A 62 24.95 -22.24 3.84
CA ALA A 62 25.66 -22.92 2.76
C ALA A 62 24.96 -24.26 2.49
N ALA A 63 24.03 -24.27 1.54
CA ALA A 63 23.52 -25.52 0.97
C ALA A 63 24.68 -26.26 0.30
N ALA A 64 24.79 -27.57 0.55
CA ALA A 64 25.77 -28.41 -0.12
C ALA A 64 25.57 -28.27 -1.64
N PRO A 65 26.62 -27.90 -2.40
CA PRO A 65 26.46 -27.62 -3.83
C PRO A 65 26.03 -28.90 -4.55
N THR A 66 24.81 -28.92 -5.07
CA THR A 66 24.33 -30.04 -5.88
C THR A 66 24.57 -29.77 -7.36
N LEU A 67 24.71 -30.83 -8.15
CA LEU A 67 24.89 -30.74 -9.61
C LEU A 67 23.68 -30.10 -10.30
N GLN A 68 22.50 -30.10 -9.66
CA GLN A 68 21.30 -29.40 -10.14
C GLN A 68 21.39 -27.88 -9.93
N ASP A 69 22.05 -27.41 -8.86
CA ASP A 69 22.23 -25.98 -8.58
C ASP A 69 23.19 -25.33 -9.59
N ALA A 70 24.22 -26.07 -10.05
CA ALA A 70 25.15 -25.60 -11.07
C ALA A 70 24.48 -25.30 -12.42
N LYS A 71 23.35 -25.96 -12.73
CA LYS A 71 22.60 -25.73 -13.97
C LYS A 71 21.77 -24.43 -13.96
N ARG A 72 21.65 -23.76 -12.81
CA ARG A 72 20.85 -22.53 -12.64
C ARG A 72 21.71 -21.25 -12.54
N GLN A 73 23.02 -21.35 -12.79
CA GLN A 73 23.97 -20.24 -12.66
C GLN A 73 24.01 -19.27 -13.86
N PHE A 74 23.40 -19.62 -14.99
CA PHE A 74 23.36 -18.80 -16.21
C PHE A 74 21.93 -18.62 -16.71
#